data_AF-A0A7C5WPF1-F1
#
_entry.id   AF-A0A7C5WPF1-F1
#
_cell.length_a   1.000
_cell.length_b   1.000
_cell.length_c   1.000
_cell.angle_alpha   90.00
_cell.angle_beta   90.00
_cell.angle_gamma   90.00
#
_symmetry.space_group_name_H-M   'P 1'
#
loop_
_entity.id
_entity.type
_entity.pdbx_description
1 polymer ?
#
loop_
_entity_poly.entity_id
_entity_poly.type
_entity_poly.pdbx_seq_one_letter_code
_entity_poly.pdbx_strand_id
1 'polypeptide(L)'
;MSRDQLIGILLVAASVVIIIVYSYLMLSDYWVIIVKLTLILAVVVVCGIIGWIGYTLATTPPPKPIEEIEKEIEEELKKLEAETKEKPST
;
A
#
# COMPACT_ATOMS: atom_id res chain seq x y z
N MET A 1 29.72 0.51 13.08
CA MET A 1 28.63 1.17 12.33
C MET A 1 27.32 0.89 13.04
N SER A 2 26.46 1.88 13.23
CA SER A 2 25.09 1.62 13.70
C SER A 2 24.33 0.82 12.64
N ARG A 3 23.37 -0.01 13.07
CA ARG A 3 22.58 -0.84 12.15
C ARG A 3 21.89 0.00 11.08
N ASP A 4 21.43 1.19 11.46
CA ASP A 4 20.74 2.12 10.57
C ASP A 4 21.70 2.71 9.51
N GLN A 5 22.95 3.00 9.88
CA GLN A 5 23.97 3.47 8.93
C GLN A 5 24.35 2.38 7.93
N LEU A 6 24.36 1.11 8.35
CA LEU A 6 24.70 -0.02 7.50
C LEU A 6 23.59 -0.28 6.46
N ILE A 7 22.32 -0.17 6.88
CA ILE A 7 21.15 -0.23 5.97
C ILE A 7 21.19 0.93 4.97
N GLY A 8 21.47 2.15 5.45
CA GLY A 8 21.58 3.32 4.58
C GLY A 8 22.66 3.16 3.51
N ILE A 9 23.85 2.69 3.88
CA ILE A 9 24.95 2.45 2.92
C ILE A 9 24.59 1.34 1.93
N LEU A 10 23.96 0.25 2.39
CA LEU A 10 23.53 -0.84 1.52
C LEU A 10 22.51 -0.36 0.49
N LEU A 11 21.57 0.48 0.91
CA LEU A 11 20.54 1.05 0.02
C LEU A 11 21.16 2.00 -1.02
N VAL A 12 22.11 2.84 -0.62
CA VAL A 12 22.86 3.69 -1.55
C VAL A 12 23.67 2.86 -2.53
N ALA A 13 24.38 1.83 -2.06
CA ALA A 13 25.16 0.95 -2.92
C ALA A 13 24.26 0.21 -3.93
N ALA A 14 23.11 -0.32 -3.48
CA ALA A 14 22.14 -0.97 -4.35
C ALA A 14 21.60 -0.01 -5.42
N SER A 15 21.26 1.23 -5.03
CA SER A 15 20.83 2.29 -5.96
C SER A 15 21.89 2.57 -7.03
N VAL A 16 23.15 2.77 -6.62
CA VAL A 16 24.27 3.03 -7.55
C VAL A 16 24.46 1.86 -8.52
N VAL A 17 24.39 0.62 -8.03
CA VAL A 17 24.49 -0.58 -8.88
C VAL A 17 23.36 -0.62 -9.92
N ILE A 18 22.12 -0.35 -9.51
CA ILE A 18 20.97 -0.31 -10.43
C ILE A 18 21.18 0.75 -11.51
N ILE A 19 21.65 1.96 -11.14
CA ILE A 19 21.92 3.04 -12.09
C ILE A 19 22.97 2.62 -13.11
N ILE A 20 24.07 2.02 -12.66
CA ILE A 20 25.15 1.57 -13.54
C ILE A 20 24.66 0.49 -14.51
N VAL A 21 23.96 -0.53 -13.99
CA VAL A 21 23.42 -1.63 -14.80
C VAL A 21 22.42 -1.11 -15.83
N TYR A 22 21.49 -0.24 -15.41
CA TYR A 22 20.50 0.35 -16.31
C TYR A 22 21.15 1.23 -17.39
N SER A 23 22.13 2.05 -17.01
CA SER A 23 22.86 2.91 -17.95
C SER A 23 23.67 2.08 -18.96
N TYR A 24 24.28 0.99 -18.52
CA TYR A 24 24.99 0.06 -19.41
C TYR A 24 24.05 -0.62 -20.40
N LEU A 25 22.94 -1.16 -19.91
CA LEU A 25 21.86 -1.73 -20.71
C LEU A 25 21.32 -0.73 -21.73
N MET A 26 21.22 0.54 -21.34
CA MET A 26 20.74 1.64 -22.17
C MET A 26 21.69 2.01 -23.30
N LEU A 27 22.99 1.74 -23.16
CA LEU A 27 24.00 1.93 -24.21
C LEU A 27 24.14 0.72 -25.14
N SER A 28 23.45 -0.39 -24.87
CA SER A 28 23.45 -1.58 -25.73
C SER A 28 22.51 -1.43 -26.91
N ASP A 29 22.68 -2.28 -27.93
CA ASP A 29 21.79 -2.36 -29.11
C ASP A 29 20.33 -2.69 -28.74
N TYR A 30 20.09 -3.19 -27.52
CA TYR A 30 18.76 -3.55 -27.02
C TYR A 30 18.00 -2.39 -26.38
N TRP A 31 18.53 -1.16 -26.40
CA TRP A 31 17.91 0.00 -25.73
C TRP A 31 16.42 0.17 -26.02
N VAL A 32 16.01 -0.03 -27.27
CA VAL A 32 14.60 0.08 -27.69
C VAL A 32 13.70 -0.91 -26.92
N ILE A 33 14.16 -2.15 -26.71
CA ILE A 33 13.40 -3.16 -25.97
C ILE A 33 13.32 -2.77 -24.49
N ILE A 34 14.41 -2.25 -23.94
CA ILE A 34 14.52 -1.89 -22.52
C ILE A 34 13.60 -0.70 -22.19
N VAL A 35 13.59 0.33 -23.05
CA VAL A 35 12.67 1.47 -22.91
C VAL A 35 11.21 1.03 -23.06
N LYS A 36 10.91 0.13 -23.99
CA LYS A 36 9.54 -0.42 -24.12
C LYS A 36 9.13 -1.16 -22.85
N LEU A 37 10.03 -1.97 -22.28
CA LEU A 37 9.76 -2.72 -21.06
C LEU A 37 9.50 -1.78 -19.87
N THR A 38 10.32 -0.74 -19.69
CA THR A 38 10.12 0.22 -18.59
C THR A 38 8.82 1.01 -18.76
N LEU A 39 8.48 1.39 -20.00
CA LEU A 39 7.22 2.06 -20.29
C LEU A 39 6.00 1.17 -19.99
N ILE A 40 6.04 -0.10 -20.43
CA ILE A 40 4.98 -1.08 -20.13
C ILE A 40 4.85 -1.26 -18.62
N LEU A 41 5.96 -1.41 -17.90
CA LEU A 41 5.94 -1.58 -16.46
C LEU A 41 5.35 -0.36 -15.74
N ALA A 42 5.70 0.85 -16.18
CA ALA A 42 5.11 2.09 -15.66
C ALA A 42 3.58 2.12 -15.89
N VAL A 43 3.11 1.75 -17.08
CA VAL A 43 1.68 1.68 -17.39
C VAL A 43 0.98 0.63 -16.54
N VAL A 44 1.56 -0.57 -16.40
CA VAL A 44 1.00 -1.65 -15.57
C VAL A 44 0.86 -1.23 -14.12
N VAL A 45 1.83 -0.51 -13.56
CA VAL A 45 1.75 0.00 -12.17
C VAL A 45 0.60 0.99 -12.04
N VAL A 46 0.50 1.98 -12.94
CA VAL A 46 -0.55 3.00 -12.90
C VAL A 46 -1.93 2.38 -13.10
N CYS A 47 -2.11 1.57 -14.14
CA CYS A 47 -3.36 0.87 -14.41
C CYS A 47 -3.71 -0.14 -13.32
N GLY A 48 -2.71 -0.77 -12.68
CA GLY A 48 -2.92 -1.65 -11.54
C GLY A 48 -3.50 -0.91 -10.34
N ILE A 49 -2.99 0.28 -10.04
CA ILE A 49 -3.55 1.14 -8.97
C ILE A 49 -4.97 1.57 -9.32
N ILE A 50 -5.19 2.10 -10.53
CA ILE A 50 -6.54 2.54 -10.97
C ILE A 50 -7.52 1.37 -10.97
N GLY A 51 -7.10 0.21 -11.46
CA GLY A 51 -7.90 -1.01 -11.49
C GLY A 51 -8.23 -1.52 -10.09
N TRP A 52 -7.27 -1.47 -9.16
CA TRP A 52 -7.53 -1.82 -7.76
C TRP A 52 -8.53 -0.86 -7.10
N ILE A 53 -8.37 0.44 -7.31
CA ILE A 53 -9.34 1.43 -6.81
C ILE A 53 -10.73 1.18 -7.40
N GLY A 54 -10.82 1.01 -8.72
CA GLY A 54 -12.07 0.68 -9.42
C GLY A 54 -12.69 -0.62 -8.90
N TYR A 55 -11.87 -1.64 -8.63
CA TYR A 55 -12.30 -2.90 -8.03
C TYR A 55 -12.89 -2.69 -6.63
N THR A 56 -12.21 -1.92 -5.77
CA THR A 56 -12.74 -1.61 -4.44
C THR A 56 -14.06 -0.82 -4.52
N LEU A 57 -14.17 0.20 -5.37
CA LEU A 57 -15.41 0.96 -5.53
C LEU A 57 -16.57 0.13 -6.08
N ALA A 58 -16.29 -0.80 -7.00
CA ALA A 58 -17.31 -1.69 -7.56
C ALA A 58 -17.77 -2.77 -6.58
N THR A 59 -16.90 -3.17 -5.64
CA THR A 59 -17.17 -4.25 -4.69
C THR A 59 -17.54 -3.77 -3.29
N THR A 60 -17.31 -2.48 -2.97
CA THR A 60 -17.83 -1.87 -1.75
C THR A 60 -19.28 -1.49 -1.96
N PRO A 61 -20.24 -2.13 -1.28
CA PRO A 61 -21.60 -1.60 -1.23
C PRO A 61 -21.54 -0.17 -0.69
N PRO A 62 -22.41 0.73 -1.17
CA PRO A 62 -22.44 2.11 -0.71
C PRO A 62 -22.44 2.11 0.83
N PRO A 63 -21.57 2.91 1.46
CA PRO A 63 -21.44 2.93 2.91
C PRO A 63 -22.83 3.04 3.51
N LYS A 64 -23.16 2.14 4.44
CA LYS A 64 -24.47 2.14 5.10
C LYS A 64 -24.79 3.57 5.58
N PRO A 65 -26.05 4.03 5.54
CA PRO A 65 -26.43 5.34 6.05
C PRO A 65 -25.83 5.55 7.44
N ILE A 66 -25.20 6.71 7.66
CA ILE A 66 -24.47 7.03 8.91
C ILE A 66 -25.36 6.80 10.14
N GLU A 67 -26.66 7.00 10.01
CA GLU A 67 -27.67 6.78 11.06
C GLU A 67 -27.78 5.33 11.54
N GLU A 68 -27.57 4.33 10.67
CA GLU A 68 -27.61 2.91 11.08
C GLU A 68 -26.30 2.52 11.79
N ILE A 69 -25.17 3.07 11.34
CA ILE A 69 -23.85 2.86 11.94
C ILE A 69 -23.79 3.50 13.33
N GLU A 70 -24.30 4.72 13.49
CA GLU A 70 -24.38 5.38 14.80
C GLU A 70 -25.25 4.60 15.79
N LYS A 71 -26.40 4.06 15.34
CA LYS A 71 -27.27 3.24 16.19
C LYS A 71 -26.65 1.90 16.58
N GLU A 72 -26.00 1.20 15.66
CA GLU A 72 -25.27 -0.06 15.94
C GLU A 72 -24.12 0.19 16.95
N ILE A 73 -23.35 1.28 16.79
CA ILE A 73 -22.26 1.66 17.69
C ILE A 73 -22.78 2.07 19.08
N GLU A 74 -23.87 2.83 19.14
CA GLU A 74 -24.46 3.27 20.41
C GLU A 74 -25.06 2.08 21.18
N GLU A 75 -25.64 1.10 20.49
CA GLU A 75 -26.10 -0.16 21.10
C GLU A 75 -24.95 -1.03 21.61
N GLU A 76 -23.86 -1.16 20.85
CA GLU A 76 -22.66 -1.89 21.31
C GLU A 76 -22.00 -1.20 22.51
N LEU A 77 -21.88 0.13 22.49
CA LEU A 77 -21.38 0.91 23.63
C LEU A 77 -22.23 0.71 24.88
N LYS A 78 -23.57 0.74 24.75
CA LYS A 78 -24.49 0.48 25.87
C LYS A 78 -24.35 -0.93 26.43
N LYS A 79 -24.15 -1.94 25.57
CA LYS A 79 -23.90 -3.34 26.00
C LYS A 79 -22.55 -3.48 26.70
N LEU A 80 -21.49 -2.87 26.16
CA LEU A 80 -20.15 -2.88 26.76
C LEU A 80 -20.13 -2.16 28.12
N GLU A 81 -20.85 -1.04 28.24
CA GLU A 81 -21.03 -0.35 29.52
C GLU A 81 -21.81 -1.19 30.52
N ALA A 82 -22.86 -1.89 30.09
CA ALA A 82 -23.62 -2.79 30.93
C ALA A 82 -22.78 -3.97 31.41
N GLU A 83 -22.01 -4.62 30.52
CA GLU A 83 -21.08 -5.70 30.90
C GLU A 83 -19.95 -5.22 31.82
N THR A 84 -19.46 -3.99 31.64
CA THR A 84 -18.42 -3.41 32.49
C THR A 84 -18.96 -3.04 33.87
N LYS A 85 -20.25 -2.65 33.96
CA LYS A 85 -20.93 -2.36 35.24
C LYS A 85 -21.40 -3.64 35.95
N GLU A 86 -21.68 -4.73 35.22
CA GLU A 86 -22.06 -6.04 35.78
C GLU A 86 -20.89 -6.94 36.19
N LYS A 87 -19.66 -6.68 35.72
CA LYS A 87 -18.45 -7.37 36.18
C LYS A 87 -17.78 -6.53 37.27
N PRO A 88 -18.17 -6.64 38.56
CA PRO A 88 -17.48 -5.92 39.62
C PRO A 88 -16.01 -6.37 39.64
N SER A 89 -15.14 -5.37 39.69
CA SER A 89 -13.71 -5.47 40.00
C SER A 89 -13.47 -6.53 41.07
N THR A 90 -12.88 -7.66 40.66
CA THR A 90 -12.24 -8.62 41.56
C THR A 90 -10.75 -8.31 41.63
#